data_AF-S4PIJ0-F1
#
_entry.id   AF-S4PIJ0-F1
#
_cell.length_a   1.000
_cell.length_b   1.000
_cell.length_c   1.000
_cell.angle_alpha   90.00
_cell.angle_beta   90.00
_cell.angle_gamma   90.00
#
_symmetry.space_group_name_H-M   'P 1'
#
loop_
_entity.id
_entity.type
_entity.pdbx_description
1 polymer ?
#
loop_
_entity_poly.entity_id
_entity_poly.type
_entity_poly.pdbx_seq_one_letter_code
_entity_poly.pdbx_strand_id
1 'polypeptide(L)'
;MTNQPSPVEEQEKLLDDALNIVKVQAFQMKRCLDKSKLMDALKHASTMLGELRTSLLSPKSYYELYMAITDELRHLELYLLEEFQK
;
A
#
# COMPACT_ATOMS: atom_id res chain seq x y z
N MET A 1 10.82 34.50 8.37
CA MET A 1 9.66 33.88 9.03
C MET A 1 9.61 32.45 8.53
N THR A 2 9.91 31.47 9.37
CA THR A 2 9.85 30.05 8.99
C THR A 2 8.39 29.61 9.07
N ASN A 3 7.76 29.36 7.93
CA ASN A 3 6.39 28.84 7.86
C ASN A 3 6.44 27.35 8.27
N GLN A 4 6.09 27.04 9.52
CA GLN A 4 5.92 25.66 9.97
C GLN A 4 4.58 25.13 9.46
N PRO A 5 4.54 23.91 8.88
CA PRO A 5 3.29 23.30 8.46
C PRO A 5 2.37 23.06 9.66
N SER A 6 1.07 23.19 9.44
CA SER A 6 0.06 22.87 10.45
C SER A 6 -0.01 21.36 10.68
N PRO A 7 -0.50 20.90 11.85
CA PRO A 7 -0.67 19.47 12.12
C PRO A 7 -1.53 18.73 11.10
N VAL A 8 -2.46 19.42 10.43
CA VAL A 8 -3.31 18.85 9.37
C VAL A 8 -2.49 18.62 8.11
N GLU A 9 -1.72 19.61 7.66
CA GLU A 9 -0.85 19.50 6.49
C GLU A 9 0.24 18.44 6.69
N GLU A 10 0.75 18.29 7.92
CA GLU A 10 1.68 17.21 8.26
C GLU A 10 1.02 15.83 8.12
N GLN A 11 -0.22 15.67 8.58
CA GLN A 11 -0.97 14.41 8.45
C GLN A 11 -1.30 14.08 6.99
N GLU A 12 -1.72 15.07 6.21
CA GLU A 12 -1.98 14.90 4.77
C GLU A 12 -0.71 14.48 4.04
N LYS A 13 0.42 15.12 4.33
CA LYS A 13 1.70 14.77 3.73
C LYS A 13 2.15 13.34 4.09
N LEU A 14 2.07 12.97 5.37
CA LEU A 14 2.42 11.61 5.81
C LEU A 14 1.56 10.56 5.14
N LEU A 15 0.26 10.83 4.99
CA LEU A 15 -0.66 9.94 4.30
C LEU A 15 -0.33 9.84 2.81
N ASP A 16 -0.11 10.96 2.14
CA ASP A 16 0.23 11.00 0.72
C ASP A 16 1.54 10.25 0.42
N ASP A 17 2.55 10.42 1.25
CA ASP A 17 3.83 9.71 1.12
C ASP A 17 3.62 8.19 1.23
N ALA A 18 2.85 7.72 2.22
CA ALA A 18 2.51 6.31 2.38
C ALA A 18 1.68 5.77 1.20
N LEU A 19 0.64 6.51 0.78
CA LEU A 19 -0.21 6.12 -0.36
C LEU A 19 0.56 6.07 -1.68
N ASN A 20 1.56 6.94 -1.87
CA ASN A 20 2.43 6.88 -3.03
C ASN A 20 3.26 5.59 -3.05
N ILE A 21 3.77 5.13 -1.90
CA ILE A 21 4.47 3.85 -1.80
C ILE A 21 3.51 2.71 -2.12
N VAL A 22 2.32 2.70 -1.52
CA VAL A 22 1.26 1.70 -1.80
C VAL A 22 0.99 1.61 -3.31
N LYS A 23 0.77 2.74 -3.97
CA LYS A 23 0.50 2.80 -5.42
C LYS A 23 1.64 2.22 -6.26
N VAL A 24 2.89 2.57 -5.95
CA VAL A 24 4.06 2.08 -6.68
C VAL A 24 4.25 0.57 -6.48
N GLN A 25 4.16 0.11 -5.24
CA GLN A 25 4.34 -1.31 -4.91
C GLN A 25 3.19 -2.16 -5.46
N ALA A 26 1.94 -1.69 -5.38
CA ALA A 26 0.79 -2.37 -5.96
C ALA A 26 0.93 -2.52 -7.49
N PHE A 27 1.39 -1.48 -8.19
CA PHE A 27 1.65 -1.56 -9.62
C PHE A 27 2.72 -2.63 -9.95
N GLN A 28 3.82 -2.64 -9.20
CA GLN A 28 4.89 -3.64 -9.40
C GLN A 28 4.42 -5.05 -9.06
N MET A 29 3.63 -5.21 -8.00
CA MET A 29 2.99 -6.47 -7.61
C MET A 29 2.16 -7.01 -8.78
N LYS A 30 1.17 -6.25 -9.28
CA LYS A 30 0.30 -6.64 -10.40
C LYS A 30 1.11 -7.03 -11.63
N ARG A 31 2.12 -6.23 -12.00
CA ARG A 31 3.01 -6.53 -13.13
C ARG A 31 3.81 -7.82 -12.96
N CYS A 32 4.19 -8.19 -11.74
CA CYS A 32 4.83 -9.47 -11.45
C CYS A 32 3.84 -10.64 -11.54
N LEU A 33 2.59 -10.45 -11.09
CA LEU A 33 1.52 -11.44 -11.24
C LEU A 33 1.21 -11.74 -12.72
N ASP A 34 1.12 -10.70 -13.56
CA ASP A 34 0.92 -10.85 -15.03
C ASP A 34 2.03 -11.69 -15.70
N LYS A 35 3.21 -11.74 -15.09
CA LYS A 35 4.38 -12.50 -15.55
C LYS A 35 4.57 -13.82 -14.82
N SER A 36 3.59 -14.25 -14.03
CA SER A 36 3.65 -15.45 -13.18
C SER A 36 4.84 -15.47 -12.21
N LYS A 37 5.30 -14.30 -11.76
CA LYS A 37 6.40 -14.15 -10.79
C LYS A 37 5.85 -13.95 -9.37
N LEU A 38 5.20 -14.98 -8.83
CA LEU A 38 4.51 -14.90 -7.54
C LEU A 38 5.42 -14.42 -6.40
N MET A 39 6.62 -15.00 -6.24
CA MET A 39 7.53 -14.63 -5.16
C MET A 39 7.96 -13.16 -5.22
N ASP A 40 8.13 -12.59 -6.42
CA ASP A 40 8.46 -11.17 -6.57
C ASP A 40 7.24 -10.28 -6.30
N ALA A 41 6.05 -10.70 -6.71
CA ALA A 41 4.81 -10.00 -6.35
C ALA A 41 4.61 -9.96 -4.82
N LEU A 42 4.89 -11.07 -4.11
CA LEU A 42 4.82 -11.13 -2.66
C LEU A 42 5.81 -10.19 -1.96
N LYS A 43 7.00 -9.96 -2.54
CA LYS A 43 7.94 -8.96 -2.01
C LYS A 43 7.35 -7.56 -2.07
N HIS A 44 6.76 -7.18 -3.20
CA HIS A 44 6.11 -5.88 -3.36
C HIS A 44 4.90 -5.73 -2.42
N ALA A 45 4.08 -6.78 -2.30
CA ALA A 45 2.97 -6.82 -1.33
C ALA A 45 3.46 -6.66 0.11
N SER A 46 4.57 -7.30 0.48
CA SER A 46 5.19 -7.16 1.80
C SER A 46 5.71 -5.74 2.06
N THR A 47 6.27 -5.07 1.05
CA THR A 47 6.68 -3.66 1.18
C THR A 47 5.47 -2.76 1.39
N MET A 48 4.40 -2.96 0.61
CA MET A 48 3.14 -2.23 0.76
C MET A 48 2.53 -2.39 2.16
N LEU A 49 2.46 -3.64 2.66
CA LEU A 49 2.02 -3.94 4.02
C LEU A 49 2.91 -3.31 5.11
N GLY A 50 4.18 -3.02 4.77
CA GLY A 50 5.11 -2.34 5.66
C GLY A 50 4.65 -0.95 6.08
N GLU A 51 3.90 -0.24 5.23
CA GLU A 51 3.38 1.11 5.53
C GLU A 51 2.41 1.11 6.72
N LEU A 52 1.70 0.00 6.97
CA LEU A 52 0.80 -0.16 8.12
C LEU A 52 1.53 -0.20 9.47
N ARG A 53 2.87 -0.31 9.48
CA ARG A 53 3.65 -0.31 10.73
C ARG A 53 3.82 1.09 11.31
N THR A 54 3.45 2.15 10.58
CA THR A 54 3.57 3.52 11.05
C THR A 54 2.67 3.79 12.26
N SER A 55 3.21 4.50 13.25
CA SER A 55 2.46 5.02 14.41
C SER A 55 2.21 6.53 14.32
N LEU A 56 2.55 7.15 13.19
CA LEU A 56 2.52 8.61 13.01
C LEU A 56 1.19 9.13 12.45
N LEU A 57 0.36 8.24 11.89
CA LEU A 57 -0.92 8.60 11.30
C LEU A 57 -2.02 8.68 12.36
N SER A 58 -2.89 9.68 12.21
CA SER A 58 -4.15 9.75 12.94
C SER A 58 -5.04 8.55 12.61
N PRO A 59 -6.01 8.18 13.48
CA PRO A 59 -6.92 7.07 13.20
C PRO A 59 -7.66 7.19 11.86
N LYS A 60 -8.01 8.41 11.45
CA LYS A 60 -8.66 8.68 10.16
C LYS A 60 -7.72 8.38 8.99
N SER A 61 -6.54 8.98 8.99
CA SER A 61 -5.54 8.79 7.93
C SER A 61 -5.06 7.34 7.85
N TYR A 62 -4.88 6.68 9.00
CA TYR A 62 -4.54 5.26 9.06
C TYR A 62 -5.62 4.39 8.43
N TYR A 63 -6.91 4.69 8.68
CA TYR A 63 -8.01 3.96 8.06
C TYR A 63 -8.01 4.11 6.54
N GLU A 64 -7.75 5.31 6.02
CA GLU A 64 -7.62 5.55 4.57
C GLU A 64 -6.48 4.72 3.96
N LEU A 65 -5.30 4.70 4.60
CA LEU A 65 -4.16 3.86 4.19
C LEU A 65 -4.51 2.36 4.23
N TYR A 66 -5.17 1.91 5.29
CA TYR A 66 -5.62 0.53 5.44
C TYR A 66 -6.58 0.11 4.32
N MET A 67 -7.55 0.96 3.99
CA MET A 67 -8.50 0.69 2.91
C MET A 67 -7.78 0.57 1.57
N ALA A 68 -6.88 1.50 1.26
CA ALA A 68 -6.09 1.45 0.03
C ALA A 68 -5.27 0.16 -0.10
N ILE A 69 -4.57 -0.25 0.96
CA ILE A 69 -3.78 -1.49 0.96
C ILE A 69 -4.67 -2.73 0.82
N THR A 70 -5.80 -2.75 1.53
CA THR A 70 -6.74 -3.88 1.50
C THR A 70 -7.33 -4.06 0.11
N ASP A 71 -7.72 -2.97 -0.56
CA ASP A 71 -8.22 -2.98 -1.93
C ASP A 71 -7.18 -3.60 -2.89
N GLU A 72 -5.90 -3.25 -2.72
CA GLU A 72 -4.82 -3.80 -3.52
C GLU A 72 -4.56 -5.29 -3.25
N LEU A 73 -4.65 -5.72 -1.98
CA LEU A 73 -4.50 -7.13 -1.61
C LEU A 73 -5.59 -8.03 -2.19
N ARG A 74 -6.80 -7.52 -2.44
CA ARG A 74 -7.84 -8.32 -3.12
C ARG A 74 -7.41 -8.78 -4.51
N HIS A 75 -6.60 -8.01 -5.22
CA HIS A 75 -6.05 -8.46 -6.51
C HIS A 75 -5.11 -9.66 -6.35
N LEU A 76 -4.27 -9.64 -5.31
CA LEU A 76 -3.37 -10.75 -5.01
C LEU A 76 -4.15 -11.99 -4.55
N GLU A 77 -5.18 -11.80 -3.71
CA GLU A 77 -6.08 -12.86 -3.26
C GLU A 77 -6.76 -13.55 -4.46
N LEU A 78 -7.37 -12.77 -5.36
CA LEU A 78 -8.03 -13.29 -6.55
C LEU A 78 -7.07 -14.10 -7.42
N TYR A 79 -5.86 -13.57 -7.67
CA TYR A 79 -4.83 -14.29 -8.41
C TYR A 79 -4.47 -15.64 -7.76
N LEU A 80 -4.29 -15.67 -6.44
CA LEU A 80 -3.97 -16.90 -5.71
C LEU A 80 -5.11 -17.92 -5.77
N LEU A 81 -6.35 -17.48 -5.70
CA LEU A 81 -7.53 -18.35 -5.83
C LEU A 81 -7.61 -18.95 -7.23
N GLU A 82 -7.39 -18.16 -8.28
CA GLU A 82 -7.39 -18.63 -9.66
C GLU A 82 -6.25 -19.62 -9.93
N GLU A 83 -5.04 -19.36 -9.42
CA GLU A 83 -3.90 -20.27 -9.57
C GLU A 83 -4.08 -21.57 -8.77
N PHE A 84 -4.77 -21.54 -7.64
CA PHE A 84 -5.05 -22.75 -6.85
C PHE A 84 -6.18 -23.62 -7.44
N GLN A 85 -7.07 -23.03 -8.24
CA GLN A 85 -8.16 -23.74 -8.92
C GLN A 85 -7.75 -24.35 -10.27
N LYS A 86 -6.58 -23.98 -10.81
CA LYS A 86 -5.98 -24.62 -11.98
C LYS A 86 -5.36 -25.97 -11.63
#